data_AF-A0A522YUX3-F1
#
_entry.id   AF-A0A522YUX3-F1
#
_cell.length_a   1.000
_cell.length_b   1.000
_cell.length_c   1.000
_cell.angle_alpha   90.00
_cell.angle_beta   90.00
_cell.angle_gamma   90.00
#
_symmetry.space_group_name_H-M   'P 1'
#
loop_
_entity.id
_entity.type
_entity.pdbx_description
1 polymer ?
#
loop_
_entity_poly.entity_id
_entity_poly.type
_entity_poly.pdbx_seq_one_letter_code
_entity_poly.pdbx_strand_id
1 'polypeptide(L)'
;MSAEHAVKDLFAQFQTSENGLTNDAARTNLIRYGSNILKPKKKTDLLTLFFTQFKSPIILILISASVLSLILNNSTDAIVILVIVFVSSLLGFWQERGATNAIKKLLSIVQVKTNVLRDGKQESIF
;
A
#
# COMPACT_ATOMS: atom_id res chain seq x y z
N MET A 1 -31.98 3.40 -27.28
CA MET A 1 -32.36 4.71 -26.72
C MET A 1 -31.89 4.96 -25.29
N SER A 2 -31.87 3.97 -24.37
CA SER A 2 -31.47 4.24 -22.96
C SER A 2 -29.96 4.47 -22.77
N ALA A 3 -29.08 3.77 -23.51
CA ALA A 3 -27.63 3.92 -23.38
C ALA A 3 -27.07 5.25 -23.94
N GLU A 4 -27.68 5.80 -24.99
CA GLU A 4 -27.19 6.99 -25.68
C GLU A 4 -27.43 8.28 -24.87
N HIS A 5 -28.52 8.31 -24.11
CA HIS A 5 -28.78 9.39 -23.14
C HIS A 5 -27.81 9.30 -21.96
N ALA A 6 -27.56 8.08 -21.44
CA ALA A 6 -26.62 7.88 -20.35
C ALA A 6 -25.18 8.33 -20.67
N VAL A 7 -24.72 8.14 -21.91
CA VAL A 7 -23.41 8.63 -22.37
C VAL A 7 -23.37 10.16 -22.42
N LYS A 8 -24.42 10.81 -22.94
CA LYS A 8 -24.51 12.28 -22.96
C LYS A 8 -24.55 12.86 -21.55
N ASP A 9 -25.26 12.21 -20.63
CA ASP A 9 -25.33 12.62 -19.23
C ASP A 9 -23.96 12.50 -18.55
N LEU A 10 -23.21 11.44 -18.82
CA LEU A 10 -21.82 11.28 -18.34
C LEU A 10 -20.89 12.35 -18.90
N PHE A 11 -20.99 12.68 -20.19
CA PHE A 11 -20.22 13.76 -20.79
C PHE A 11 -20.52 15.11 -20.14
N ALA A 12 -21.79 15.40 -19.86
CA ALA A 12 -22.17 16.60 -19.14
C ALA A 12 -21.63 16.61 -17.70
N GLN A 13 -21.72 15.47 -16.99
CA GLN A 13 -21.26 15.34 -15.60
C GLN A 13 -19.74 15.53 -15.46
N PHE A 14 -18.97 14.93 -16.37
CA PHE A 14 -17.50 15.00 -16.36
C PHE A 14 -16.93 16.14 -17.22
N GLN A 15 -17.80 17.01 -17.76
CA GLN A 15 -17.43 18.13 -18.62
C GLN A 15 -16.45 17.73 -19.75
N THR A 16 -16.76 16.62 -20.42
CA THR A 16 -15.94 16.05 -21.50
C THR A 16 -16.81 15.79 -22.74
N SER A 17 -16.18 15.42 -23.85
CA SER A 17 -16.85 15.09 -25.10
C SER A 17 -16.31 13.80 -25.73
N GLU A 18 -16.86 13.41 -26.87
CA GLU A 18 -16.33 12.32 -27.70
C GLU A 18 -14.89 12.57 -28.17
N ASN A 19 -14.48 13.84 -28.28
CA ASN A 19 -13.10 14.22 -28.62
C ASN A 19 -12.17 14.29 -27.40
N GLY A 20 -12.64 13.84 -26.24
CA GLY A 20 -11.91 13.89 -24.98
C GLY A 20 -11.94 15.27 -24.31
N LEU A 21 -11.03 15.45 -23.35
CA LEU A 21 -10.85 16.70 -22.61
C LEU A 21 -9.90 17.63 -23.36
N THR A 22 -10.06 18.94 -23.15
CA THR A 22 -9.02 19.89 -23.60
C THR A 22 -7.80 19.82 -22.71
N ASN A 23 -6.63 20.21 -23.22
CA ASN A 23 -5.41 20.26 -22.40
C ASN A 23 -5.55 21.17 -21.17
N ASP A 24 -6.28 22.29 -21.29
CA ASP A 24 -6.54 23.20 -20.18
C ASP A 24 -7.46 22.61 -19.10
N ALA A 25 -8.55 21.95 -19.52
CA ALA A 25 -9.44 21.24 -18.60
C ALA A 25 -8.71 20.07 -17.90
N ALA A 26 -7.88 19.33 -18.63
CA ALA A 26 -7.05 18.27 -18.06
C ALA A 26 -6.05 18.81 -17.01
N ARG A 27 -5.43 19.97 -17.27
CA ARG A 27 -4.53 20.63 -16.32
C ARG A 27 -5.27 21.10 -15.06
N THR A 28 -6.45 21.68 -15.24
CA THR A 28 -7.33 22.10 -14.14
C THR A 28 -7.77 20.90 -13.29
N ASN A 29 -8.13 19.79 -13.93
CA ASN A 29 -8.47 18.55 -13.26
C ASN A 29 -7.26 17.96 -12.50
N LEU A 30 -6.06 18.03 -13.07
CA LEU A 30 -4.84 17.56 -12.38
C LEU A 30 -4.56 18.38 -11.12
N ILE A 31 -4.79 19.69 -11.13
CA ILE A 31 -4.66 20.54 -9.94
C ILE A 31 -5.74 20.20 -8.90
N ARG A 32 -6.99 19.98 -9.36
CA ARG A 32 -8.14 19.70 -8.49
C ARG A 32 -8.08 18.32 -7.83
N TYR A 33 -7.75 17.29 -8.59
CA TYR A 33 -7.81 15.89 -8.16
C TYR A 33 -6.44 15.32 -7.78
N GLY A 34 -5.35 15.98 -8.20
CA GLY A 34 -3.99 15.47 -8.05
C GLY A 34 -3.62 14.44 -9.11
N SER A 35 -2.35 14.03 -9.10
CA SER A 35 -1.85 12.98 -9.99
C SER A 35 -2.52 11.64 -9.67
N ASN A 36 -2.77 10.84 -10.71
CA ASN A 36 -3.30 9.49 -10.59
C ASN A 36 -2.22 8.50 -10.11
N ILE A 37 -1.69 8.74 -8.91
CA ILE A 37 -0.62 7.96 -8.30
C ILE A 37 -1.14 7.39 -6.99
N LEU A 38 -1.01 6.07 -6.81
CA LEU A 38 -1.27 5.42 -5.54
C LEU A 38 -0.24 5.93 -4.51
N LYS A 39 -0.71 6.65 -3.48
CA LYS A 39 0.16 7.10 -2.39
C LYS A 39 0.84 5.87 -1.79
N PRO A 40 2.17 5.85 -1.67
CA PRO A 40 2.85 4.75 -0.98
C PRO A 40 2.28 4.67 0.44
N LYS A 41 1.97 3.45 0.91
CA LYS A 41 1.60 3.23 2.30
C LYS A 41 2.65 3.92 3.18
N LYS A 42 2.21 4.74 4.13
CA LYS A 42 3.10 5.39 5.11
C LYS A 42 4.04 4.33 5.66
N LYS A 43 5.33 4.64 5.73
CA LYS A 43 6.30 3.78 6.42
C LYS A 43 5.74 3.52 7.81
N THR A 44 5.37 2.27 8.10
CA THR A 44 4.92 1.90 9.44
C THR A 44 6.07 2.21 10.39
N ASP A 45 5.80 3.01 11.41
CA ASP A 45 6.82 3.40 12.36
C ASP A 45 7.32 2.16 13.13
N LEU A 46 8.60 2.13 13.47
CA LEU A 46 9.25 0.93 14.04
C LEU A 46 8.53 0.42 15.29
N LEU A 47 8.13 1.36 16.14
CA LEU A 47 7.41 1.09 17.37
C LEU A 47 6.01 0.54 17.06
N THR A 48 5.31 1.09 16.06
CA THR A 48 3.99 0.60 15.66
C THR A 48 4.06 -0.84 15.16
N LEU A 49 5.07 -1.19 14.35
CA LEU A 49 5.22 -2.56 13.87
C LEU A 49 5.50 -3.53 15.04
N PHE A 50 6.38 -3.13 15.96
CA PHE A 50 6.70 -3.91 17.17
C PHE A 50 5.46 -4.18 18.03
N PHE A 51 4.66 -3.15 18.34
CA PHE A 51 3.41 -3.33 19.10
C PHE A 51 2.35 -4.13 18.35
N THR A 52 2.34 -4.09 17.02
CA THR A 52 1.41 -4.90 16.22
C THR A 52 1.73 -6.40 16.35
N GLN A 53 3.00 -6.74 16.59
CA GLN A 53 3.43 -8.13 16.76
C GLN A 53 2.84 -8.79 18.03
N PHE A 54 2.58 -8.02 19.09
CA PHE A 54 1.91 -8.52 20.30
C PHE A 54 0.44 -8.89 20.07
N LYS A 55 -0.15 -8.48 18.94
CA LYS A 55 -1.50 -8.91 18.54
C LYS A 55 -1.49 -10.23 17.77
N SER A 56 -0.31 -10.74 17.40
CA SER A 56 -0.19 -12.02 16.70
C SER A 56 -0.55 -13.18 17.64
N PRO A 57 -1.47 -14.07 17.26
CA PRO A 57 -1.82 -15.24 18.06
C PRO A 57 -0.61 -16.09 18.47
N ILE A 58 0.36 -16.23 17.55
CA ILE A 58 1.58 -17.01 17.78
C ILE A 58 2.44 -16.35 18.87
N ILE A 59 2.60 -15.03 18.84
CA ILE A 59 3.37 -14.31 19.87
C ILE A 59 2.68 -14.40 21.23
N LEU A 60 1.35 -14.28 21.28
CA LEU A 60 0.60 -14.44 22.52
C LEU A 60 0.78 -15.84 23.13
N ILE A 61 0.82 -16.87 22.30
CA ILE A 61 1.12 -18.25 22.73
C ILE A 61 2.55 -18.33 23.29
N LEU A 62 3.54 -17.75 22.61
CA LEU A 62 4.94 -17.78 23.06
C LEU A 62 5.17 -17.01 24.36
N ILE A 63 4.54 -15.84 24.51
CA ILE A 63 4.56 -15.07 25.77
C ILE A 63 3.92 -15.91 26.88
N SER A 64 2.77 -16.53 26.63
CA SER A 64 2.10 -17.39 27.61
C SER A 64 2.98 -18.60 28.01
N ALA A 65 3.63 -19.24 27.04
CA ALA A 65 4.58 -20.32 27.30
C ALA A 65 5.79 -19.86 28.12
N SER A 66 6.34 -18.68 27.80
CA SER A 66 7.44 -18.08 28.57
C SER A 66 7.03 -17.80 30.02
N VAL A 67 5.83 -17.26 30.24
CA VAL A 67 5.29 -17.01 31.60
C VAL A 67 5.09 -18.32 32.35
N LEU A 68 4.52 -19.34 31.69
CA LEU A 68 4.33 -20.66 32.30
C LEU A 68 5.67 -21.30 32.70
N SER A 69 6.70 -21.16 31.87
CA SER A 69 8.03 -21.69 32.16
C SER A 69 8.70 -21.01 33.36
N LEU A 70 8.48 -19.69 33.53
CA LEU A 70 8.93 -18.96 34.72
C LEU A 70 8.21 -19.44 35.99
N ILE A 71 6.91 -19.71 35.93
CA ILE A 71 6.14 -20.28 37.06
C ILE A 71 6.67 -21.66 37.44
N LEU A 72 7.10 -22.45 36.46
CA LEU A 72 7.74 -23.77 36.66
C LEU A 72 9.21 -23.66 37.12
N ASN A 73 9.69 -22.46 37.42
CA ASN A 73 11.06 -22.16 37.83
C ASN A 73 12.12 -22.59 36.79
N ASN A 74 11.72 -22.74 35.53
CA ASN A 74 12.61 -23.07 34.42
C ASN A 74 12.99 -21.80 33.66
N SER A 75 13.88 -21.02 34.27
CA SER A 75 14.34 -19.74 33.71
C SER A 75 15.07 -19.91 32.38
N THR A 76 15.76 -21.04 32.17
CA THR A 76 16.48 -21.34 30.92
C THR A 76 15.52 -21.37 29.74
N ASP A 77 14.43 -22.12 29.86
CA ASP A 77 13.44 -22.24 28.77
C ASP A 77 12.74 -20.90 28.49
N ALA A 78 12.40 -20.13 29.53
CA ALA A 78 11.83 -18.80 29.35
C ALA A 78 12.76 -17.85 28.59
N ILE A 79 14.06 -17.87 28.91
CA ILE A 79 15.08 -17.06 28.21
C ILE A 79 15.20 -17.49 26.74
N VAL A 80 15.24 -18.80 26.46
CA VAL A 80 15.29 -19.32 25.09
C VAL A 80 14.10 -18.84 24.26
N ILE A 81 12.89 -18.93 24.81
CA ILE A 81 11.67 -18.46 24.13
C ILE A 81 11.74 -16.96 23.84
N LEU A 82 12.16 -16.15 24.82
CA LEU A 82 12.30 -14.70 24.64
C LEU A 82 13.32 -14.34 23.54
N VAL A 83 14.47 -15.03 23.50
CA VAL A 83 15.48 -14.83 22.46
C VAL A 83 14.93 -15.19 21.08
N ILE A 84 14.22 -16.32 20.95
CA ILE A 84 13.61 -16.74 19.68
C ILE A 84 12.61 -15.69 19.19
N VAL A 85 11.73 -15.19 20.07
CA VAL A 85 10.75 -14.15 19.72
C VAL A 85 11.45 -12.87 19.26
N PHE A 86 12.48 -12.43 19.98
CA PHE A 86 13.24 -11.24 19.65
C PHE A 86 13.92 -11.35 18.28
N VAL A 87 14.63 -12.45 18.03
CA VAL A 87 15.30 -12.72 16.75
C VAL A 87 14.29 -12.82 15.62
N SER A 88 13.17 -13.53 15.84
CA SER A 88 12.11 -13.68 14.82
C SER A 88 11.47 -12.34 14.46
N SER A 89 11.26 -11.46 15.45
CA SER A 89 10.76 -10.10 15.22
C SER A 89 11.74 -9.26 14.40
N LEU A 90 13.04 -9.34 14.72
CA LEU A 90 14.08 -8.61 13.99
C LEU A 90 14.23 -9.10 12.54
N LEU A 91 14.24 -10.42 12.33
CA LEU A 91 14.27 -11.04 11.01
C LEU A 91 13.02 -10.67 10.19
N GLY A 92 11.83 -10.79 10.78
CA GLY A 92 10.58 -10.43 10.11
C GLY A 92 10.55 -8.96 9.70
N PHE A 93 11.08 -8.08 10.54
CA PHE A 93 11.23 -6.66 10.22
C PHE A 93 12.15 -6.39 9.02
N TRP A 94 13.32 -7.05 8.98
CA TRP A 94 14.23 -6.92 7.84
C TRP A 94 13.64 -7.52 6.56
N GLN A 95 12.94 -8.64 6.66
CA GLN A 95 12.23 -9.26 5.53
C GLN A 95 11.15 -8.32 4.98
N GLU A 96 10.33 -7.71 5.84
CA GLU A 96 9.26 -6.79 5.45
C GLU A 96 9.82 -5.54 4.74
N ARG A 97 10.91 -4.96 5.28
CA ARG A 97 11.61 -3.84 4.62
C ARG A 97 12.19 -4.24 3.28
N GLY A 98 12.81 -5.41 3.19
CA GLY A 98 13.34 -5.95 1.93
C GLY A 98 12.26 -6.12 0.88
N ALA A 99 11.15 -6.78 1.24
CA ALA A 99 10.00 -7.01 0.37
C ALA A 99 9.37 -5.69 -0.11
N THR A 100 9.14 -4.74 0.80
CA THR A 100 8.60 -3.42 0.46
C THR A 100 9.50 -2.67 -0.51
N ASN A 101 10.82 -2.68 -0.29
CA ASN A 101 11.78 -2.04 -1.19
C ASN A 101 11.84 -2.72 -2.56
N ALA A 102 11.77 -4.06 -2.61
CA ALA A 102 11.75 -4.81 -3.86
C ALA A 102 10.51 -4.44 -4.70
N ILE A 103 9.33 -4.41 -4.08
CA ILE A 103 8.09 -3.97 -4.74
C ILE A 103 8.21 -2.52 -5.23
N LYS A 104 8.74 -1.62 -4.40
CA LYS A 104 8.92 -0.22 -4.80
C LYS A 104 9.86 -0.08 -6.00
N LYS A 105 10.93 -0.87 -6.04
CA LYS A 105 11.88 -0.88 -7.16
C LYS A 105 11.23 -1.46 -8.43
N LEU A 106 10.44 -2.53 -8.30
CA LEU A 106 9.69 -3.09 -9.42
C LEU A 106 8.69 -2.07 -9.99
N LEU A 107 7.91 -1.42 -9.14
CA LEU A 107 6.98 -0.36 -9.54
C LEU A 107 7.68 0.84 -10.21
N SER A 108 8.92 1.14 -9.81
CA SER A 108 9.69 2.23 -10.45
C SER A 108 10.18 1.90 -11.87
N ILE A 109 10.29 0.60 -12.21
CA ILE A 109 10.69 0.14 -13.55
C ILE A 109 9.48 0.15 -14.48
N VAL A 110 8.28 -0.08 -13.95
CA VAL A 110 7.04 -0.01 -14.72
C VAL A 110 6.64 1.45 -14.90
N GLN A 111 7.14 2.08 -15.96
CA GLN A 111 6.56 3.32 -16.47
C GLN A 111 5.17 3.02 -17.04
N VAL A 112 4.13 3.15 -16.21
CA VAL A 112 2.74 3.00 -16.65
C VAL A 112 2.39 4.20 -17.51
N LYS A 113 2.46 4.05 -18.83
CA LYS A 113 1.89 5.02 -19.76
C LYS A 113 0.43 4.67 -20.00
N THR A 114 -0.43 5.69 -19.98
CA THR A 114 -1.84 5.58 -20.33
C THR A 114 -2.08 6.35 -21.62
N ASN A 115 -2.83 5.73 -22.54
CA ASN A 115 -3.31 6.42 -23.73
C ASN A 115 -4.57 7.21 -23.38
N VAL A 116 -4.57 8.49 -23.71
CA VAL A 116 -5.69 9.40 -23.50
C VAL A 116 -6.07 10.07 -24.82
N LEU A 117 -7.31 10.54 -24.91
CA LEU A 117 -7.76 11.41 -25.98
C LEU A 117 -7.88 12.83 -25.43
N ARG A 118 -7.10 13.77 -25.99
CA ARG A 118 -7.12 15.19 -25.61
C ARG A 118 -7.12 16.06 -26.85
N ASP A 119 -7.94 17.11 -26.86
CA ASP A 119 -8.11 17.99 -28.02
C ASP A 119 -8.34 17.21 -29.35
N GLY A 120 -9.07 16.08 -29.28
CA GLY A 120 -9.31 15.18 -30.41
C GLY A 120 -8.11 14.36 -30.88
N LYS A 121 -6.98 14.39 -30.15
CA LYS A 121 -5.74 13.66 -30.49
C LYS A 121 -5.41 12.62 -29.44
N GLN A 122 -4.93 11.46 -29.90
CA GLN A 122 -4.52 10.38 -29.02
C GLN A 122 -3.09 10.62 -28.54
N GLU A 123 -2.89 10.70 -27.23
CA GLU A 123 -1.61 11.00 -26.59
C GLU A 123 -1.29 9.96 -25.52
N SER A 124 -0.02 9.63 -25.35
CA SER A 124 0.44 8.69 -24.32
C SER A 124 1.12 9.48 -23.19
N ILE A 125 0.53 9.45 -22.00
CA ILE A 125 0.99 10.21 -20.82
C ILE A 125 1.29 9.27 -19.65
N PHE A 126 2.06 9.74 -18.68
CA PHE A 126 2.37 9.03 -17.42
C PHE A 126 1.34 9.34 -16.33
#